data_AF-A0AAJ1U3V6-F1
#
_entry.id   AF-A0AAJ1U3V6-F1
#
_cell.length_a   1.000
_cell.length_b   1.000
_cell.length_c   1.000
_cell.angle_alpha   90.00
_cell.angle_beta   90.00
_cell.angle_gamma   90.00
#
_symmetry.space_group_name_H-M   'P 1'
#
loop_
_entity.id
_entity.type
_entity.pdbx_description
1 polymer ?
#
loop_
_entity_poly.entity_id
_entity_poly.type
_entity_poly.pdbx_seq_one_letter_code
_entity_poly.pdbx_strand_id
1 'polypeptide(L)'
;MTSKPSFGFGKLAEIQPAAPEPAAPVAREIDRVADKLGFPSREVPTRRKRRITVDEPTDQLNLRAAIADINRFVEWCETERMSYREGFGRLVAKIGQ
;
A
#
# COMPACT_ATOMS: atom_id res chain seq x y z
N MET A 1 -18.90 28.46 -41.73
CA MET A 1 -18.66 27.06 -41.34
C MET A 1 -17.29 26.99 -40.72
N THR A 2 -17.18 26.68 -39.43
CA THR A 2 -15.87 26.57 -38.76
C THR A 2 -15.87 25.27 -37.98
N SER A 3 -15.17 24.28 -38.52
CA SER A 3 -14.96 22.98 -37.88
C SER A 3 -14.00 23.15 -36.70
N LYS A 4 -14.38 22.65 -35.53
CA LYS A 4 -13.54 22.64 -34.33
C LYS A 4 -12.57 21.46 -34.44
N PRO A 5 -11.24 21.65 -34.30
CA PRO A 5 -10.30 20.54 -34.42
C PRO A 5 -10.44 19.59 -33.22
N SER A 6 -10.46 18.29 -33.52
CA SER A 6 -10.54 17.21 -32.52
C SER A 6 -9.15 16.61 -32.32
N PHE A 7 -8.69 16.58 -31.07
CA PHE A 7 -7.32 16.20 -30.68
C PHE A 7 -7.18 14.73 -30.24
N GLY A 8 -8.09 13.85 -30.66
CA GLY A 8 -7.93 12.39 -30.46
C GLY A 8 -8.13 11.87 -29.02
N PHE A 9 -8.46 12.72 -28.06
CA PHE A 9 -8.71 12.33 -26.66
C PHE A 9 -9.96 11.46 -26.42
N GLY A 10 -10.77 11.21 -27.45
CA GLY A 10 -11.93 10.31 -27.35
C GLY A 10 -11.57 8.84 -27.12
N LYS A 11 -10.31 8.46 -27.32
CA LYS A 11 -9.83 7.06 -27.23
C LYS A 11 -8.95 6.79 -26.02
N LEU A 12 -8.91 7.69 -25.04
CA LEU A 12 -8.13 7.47 -23.81
C LEU A 12 -8.60 6.22 -23.04
N ALA A 13 -9.89 5.90 -23.12
CA ALA A 13 -10.44 4.67 -22.53
C ALA A 13 -9.98 3.37 -23.24
N GLU A 14 -9.42 3.48 -24.45
CA GLU A 14 -8.87 2.36 -25.21
C GLU A 14 -7.41 2.06 -24.84
N ILE A 15 -6.74 2.98 -24.12
CA ILE A 15 -5.37 2.79 -23.62
C ILE A 15 -5.44 1.87 -22.40
N GLN A 16 -5.42 0.57 -22.66
CA GLN A 16 -5.32 -0.44 -21.63
C GLN A 16 -3.86 -0.88 -21.49
N PRO A 17 -3.38 -1.14 -20.27
CA PRO A 17 -2.07 -1.76 -20.09
C PRO A 17 -2.05 -3.07 -20.90
N ALA A 18 -0.97 -3.28 -21.65
CA ALA A 18 -0.79 -4.54 -22.36
C ALA A 18 -0.93 -5.68 -21.36
N ALA A 19 -1.77 -6.67 -21.69
CA ALA A 19 -1.94 -7.84 -20.87
C ALA A 19 -0.55 -8.44 -20.59
N PRO A 20 -0.24 -8.84 -19.35
CA PRO A 20 1.05 -9.45 -19.05
C PRO A 20 1.19 -10.66 -19.96
N GLU A 21 2.15 -10.60 -20.90
CA GLU A 21 2.45 -11.75 -21.73
C GLU A 21 2.79 -12.90 -20.77
N PRO A 22 2.14 -14.07 -20.90
CA PRO A 22 2.48 -15.20 -20.08
C PRO A 22 3.96 -15.49 -20.34
N ALA A 23 4.78 -15.41 -19.28
CA ALA A 23 6.21 -15.67 -19.38
C ALA A 23 6.41 -16.93 -20.22
N ALA A 24 6.98 -16.75 -21.41
CA ALA A 24 7.10 -17.84 -22.38
C ALA A 24 7.79 -19.02 -21.69
N PRO A 25 7.45 -20.28 -22.02
CA PRO A 25 8.01 -21.46 -21.36
C PRO A 25 9.56 -21.43 -21.30
N VAL A 26 10.18 -20.77 -22.28
CA VAL A 26 11.62 -20.51 -22.40
C VAL A 26 12.19 -19.71 -21.21
N ALA A 27 11.49 -18.70 -20.68
CA ALA A 27 11.98 -17.87 -19.58
C ALA A 27 12.16 -18.68 -18.29
N ARG A 28 11.19 -19.54 -17.98
CA ARG A 28 11.26 -20.44 -16.81
C ARG A 28 12.37 -21.48 -16.95
N GLU A 29 12.68 -21.90 -18.16
CA GLU A 29 13.74 -22.87 -18.43
C GLU A 29 15.12 -22.22 -18.29
N ILE A 30 15.27 -20.98 -18.78
CA ILE A 30 16.46 -20.15 -18.57
C ILE A 30 16.71 -19.95 -17.07
N ASP A 31 15.68 -19.59 -16.29
CA ASP A 31 15.81 -19.40 -14.84
C ASP A 31 16.25 -20.68 -14.12
N ARG A 32 15.70 -21.84 -14.50
CA ARG A 32 16.12 -23.15 -13.93
C ARG A 32 17.56 -23.52 -14.24
N VAL A 33 18.05 -23.18 -15.43
CA VAL A 33 19.45 -23.43 -15.82
C VAL A 33 20.36 -22.48 -15.06
N ALA A 34 19.97 -21.21 -14.92
CA ALA A 34 20.68 -20.22 -14.12
C ALA A 34 20.80 -20.65 -12.65
N ASP A 35 19.72 -21.14 -12.04
CA ASP A 35 19.71 -21.67 -10.67
C ASP A 35 20.68 -22.84 -10.49
N LYS A 36 20.69 -23.80 -11.43
CA LYS A 36 21.60 -24.97 -11.40
C LYS A 36 23.08 -24.58 -11.51
N LEU A 37 23.37 -23.49 -12.23
CA LEU A 37 24.71 -22.93 -12.41
C LEU A 37 25.11 -21.96 -11.29
N GLY A 38 24.23 -21.77 -10.29
CA GLY A 38 24.49 -20.92 -9.13
C GLY A 38 24.34 -19.42 -9.42
N PHE A 39 23.61 -19.03 -10.47
CA PHE A 39 23.26 -17.63 -10.73
C PHE A 39 21.98 -17.29 -9.97
N PRO A 40 22.03 -16.52 -8.86
CA PRO A 40 20.83 -16.14 -8.13
C PRO A 40 19.98 -15.14 -8.96
N SER A 41 18.66 -15.33 -8.96
CA SER A 41 17.74 -14.37 -9.57
C SER A 41 17.88 -12.98 -8.94
N ARG A 42 17.89 -11.94 -9.78
CA ARG A 42 17.96 -10.53 -9.36
C ARG A 42 16.64 -10.05 -8.74
N GLU A 43 15.53 -10.69 -9.09
CA GLU A 43 14.20 -10.40 -8.57
C GLU A 43 13.95 -11.15 -7.27
N VAL A 44 14.75 -10.86 -6.24
CA VAL A 44 14.43 -11.32 -4.89
C VAL A 44 13.18 -10.54 -4.47
N PRO A 45 12.04 -11.17 -4.14
CA PRO A 45 10.90 -10.47 -3.57
C PRO A 45 11.30 -9.96 -2.19
N THR A 46 11.91 -8.79 -2.12
CA THR A 46 12.22 -8.16 -0.85
C THR A 46 10.89 -7.79 -0.21
N ARG A 47 10.52 -8.51 0.84
CA ARG A 47 9.39 -8.19 1.70
C ARG A 47 9.56 -6.73 2.13
N ARG A 48 8.76 -5.80 1.58
CA ARG A 48 8.73 -4.41 2.05
C ARG A 48 8.32 -4.44 3.52
N LYS A 49 9.28 -4.42 4.42
CA LYS A 49 9.02 -4.15 5.83
C LYS A 49 8.64 -2.68 5.94
N ARG A 50 7.37 -2.36 5.68
CA ARG A 50 6.79 -1.07 6.08
C ARG A 50 6.41 -1.13 7.55
N ARG A 51 7.38 -1.43 8.43
CA ARG A 51 7.24 -1.10 9.84
C ARG A 51 8.19 0.04 10.08
N ILE A 52 7.64 1.25 10.07
CA ILE A 52 8.34 2.43 10.57
C ILE A 52 8.62 2.09 12.04
N THR A 53 9.85 1.73 12.36
CA THR A 53 10.27 1.57 13.74
C THR A 53 10.20 2.96 14.33
N VAL A 54 9.25 3.19 15.22
CA VAL A 54 9.13 4.45 15.94
C VAL A 54 10.22 4.45 16.99
N ASP A 55 11.08 5.47 16.97
CA ASP A 55 12.25 5.61 17.87
C ASP A 55 11.87 6.13 19.26
N GLU A 56 10.62 6.56 19.43
CA GLU A 56 10.11 7.07 20.70
C GLU A 56 9.85 5.92 21.69
N PRO A 57 10.22 6.10 22.98
CA PRO A 57 9.82 5.17 24.04
C PRO A 57 8.31 4.97 24.05
N THR A 58 7.88 3.72 23.91
CA THR A 58 6.46 3.33 23.94
C THR A 58 6.15 2.50 25.16
N ASP A 59 4.97 2.72 25.75
CA ASP A 59 4.40 1.87 26.79
C ASP A 59 3.00 1.37 26.37
N GLN A 60 2.49 0.33 27.03
CA GLN A 60 1.21 -0.30 26.73
C GLN A 60 0.07 0.31 27.54
N LEU A 61 -0.99 0.73 26.85
CA LEU A 61 -2.25 1.14 27.48
C LEU A 61 -3.26 -0.02 27.42
N ASN A 62 -3.65 -0.53 28.58
CA ASN A 62 -4.72 -1.54 28.71
C ASN A 62 -5.93 -0.92 29.39
N LEU A 63 -7.10 -0.98 28.74
CA LEU A 63 -8.34 -0.47 29.32
C LEU A 63 -9.55 -1.28 28.84
N ARG A 64 -10.63 -1.25 29.63
CA ARG A 64 -11.94 -1.75 29.24
C ARG A 64 -12.86 -0.54 29.00
N ALA A 65 -13.28 -0.33 27.75
CA ALA A 65 -14.19 0.74 27.34
C ALA A 65 -15.49 0.16 26.79
N ALA A 66 -16.50 1.02 26.61
CA ALA A 66 -17.70 0.65 25.90
C ALA A 66 -17.38 0.30 24.44
N ILE A 67 -18.03 -0.75 23.92
CA ILE A 67 -17.84 -1.20 22.52
C ILE A 67 -18.12 -0.06 21.54
N ALA A 68 -19.13 0.77 21.84
CA ALA A 68 -19.49 1.92 21.02
C ALA A 68 -18.33 2.92 20.86
N ASP A 69 -17.59 3.19 21.94
CA ASP A 69 -16.45 4.12 21.92
C ASP A 69 -15.28 3.55 21.13
N ILE A 70 -15.00 2.25 21.30
CA ILE A 70 -13.94 1.54 20.56
C ILE A 70 -14.24 1.57 19.06
N ASN A 71 -15.47 1.23 18.65
CA ASN A 71 -15.85 1.22 17.24
C ASN A 71 -15.74 2.61 16.62
N ARG A 72 -16.22 3.64 17.32
CA ARG A 72 -16.12 5.02 16.85
C ARG A 72 -14.66 5.47 16.70
N PHE A 73 -13.79 5.06 17.62
CA PHE A 73 -12.35 5.36 17.52
C PHE A 73 -11.70 4.67 16.33
N VAL A 74 -12.02 3.39 16.08
CA VAL A 74 -11.49 2.63 14.93
C VAL A 74 -11.95 3.26 13.61
N GLU A 75 -13.25 3.54 13.46
CA GLU A 75 -13.81 4.16 12.25
C GLU A 75 -13.18 5.53 11.96
N TRP A 76 -12.95 6.33 13.01
CA TRP A 76 -12.25 7.60 12.89
C TRP A 76 -10.81 7.45 12.40
N CYS A 77 -10.06 6.48 12.93
CA CYS A 77 -8.69 6.21 12.48
C CYS A 77 -8.63 5.73 11.02
N GLU A 78 -9.59 4.90 10.61
CA GLU A 78 -9.71 4.42 9.22
C GLU A 78 -10.02 5.56 8.25
N THR A 79 -10.99 6.41 8.59
CA THR A 79 -11.43 7.54 7.78
C THR A 79 -10.27 8.52 7.54
N GLU A 80 -9.50 8.79 8.58
CA GLU A 80 -8.36 9.72 8.53
C GLU A 80 -7.06 9.06 8.05
N ARG A 81 -7.08 7.74 7.77
CA ARG A 81 -5.93 6.93 7.35
C ARG A 81 -4.73 7.03 8.29
N MET A 82 -4.99 7.01 9.60
CA MET A 82 -3.97 7.08 10.63
C MET A 82 -3.89 5.78 11.45
N SER A 83 -2.74 5.54 12.06
CA SER A 83 -2.59 4.47 13.05
C SER A 83 -3.31 4.81 14.35
N TYR A 84 -3.67 3.79 15.13
CA TYR A 84 -4.27 4.00 16.45
C TYR A 84 -3.37 4.80 17.41
N ARG A 85 -2.04 4.71 17.23
CA ARG A 85 -1.09 5.53 17.99
C ARG A 85 -1.25 7.02 17.67
N GLU A 86 -1.36 7.37 16.39
CA GLU A 86 -1.58 8.75 15.95
C GLU A 86 -2.96 9.25 16.39
N GLY A 87 -3.99 8.41 16.29
CA GLY A 87 -5.34 8.71 16.78
C GLY A 87 -5.35 8.99 18.28
N PHE A 88 -4.69 8.13 19.06
CA PHE A 88 -4.53 8.35 20.49
C PHE A 88 -3.77 9.66 20.80
N GLY A 89 -2.67 9.94 20.11
CA GLY A 89 -1.92 11.19 20.27
C GLY A 89 -2.78 12.44 20.00
N ARG A 90 -3.63 12.40 18.98
CA ARG A 90 -4.58 13.48 18.68
C ARG A 90 -5.67 13.65 19.75
N LEU A 91 -6.13 12.56 20.39
CA LEU A 91 -7.03 12.65 21.54
C LEU A 91 -6.33 13.28 22.74
N VAL A 92 -5.09 12.87 23.04
CA VAL A 92 -4.30 13.43 24.13
C VAL A 92 -4.07 14.93 23.93
N ALA A 93 -3.80 15.38 22.71
CA ALA A 93 -3.62 16.81 22.39
C ALA A 93 -4.86 17.68 22.65
N LYS A 94 -6.04 17.07 22.80
CA LYS A 94 -7.29 17.77 23.16
C LYS A 94 -7.51 17.86 24.67
N ILE A 95 -6.74 17.14 25.48
CA ILE A 95 -6.87 17.18 26.93
C ILE A 95 -6.38 18.56 27.42
N GLY A 96 -7.26 19.32 28.06
CA GLY A 96 -6.94 20.65 28.60
C GLY A 96 -7.11 21.81 27.61
N GLN A 97 -7.68 21.55 26.43
CA GLN A 97 -8.32 22.57 25.59
C GLN A 97 -9.77 22.75 26.01
#